data_AF-A0A8X6R318-F1
#
_entry.id   AF-A0A8X6R318-F1
#
_cell.length_a   1.000
_cell.length_b   1.000
_cell.length_c   1.000
_cell.angle_alpha   90.00
_cell.angle_beta   90.00
_cell.angle_gamma   90.00
#
_symmetry.space_group_name_H-M   'P 1'
#
loop_
_entity.id
_entity.type
_entity.pdbx_description
1 polymer ?
#
loop_
_entity_poly.entity_id
_entity_poly.type
_entity_poly.pdbx_seq_one_letter_code
_entity_poly.pdbx_strand_id
1 'polypeptide(L)'
;MAKFSYLPENKRYKIIHLKEEDYSMRQIAAKVPCGLSTVVRTLKRFSETNFIADRGRSGRPRKTSLREDRLFLSNRNLNSSQILKQWTLTSNVSVCPRTVRGRLLEIGLRGCKARPKPLLTEFQRKRRLTWAREHSLWNIKDWEKDDNAPCHRAKIVQKWLEDHTVNRMNWPGQSPDLNPIESLWFKIGYEISKKKPSNKRELIEALIFSFNHIVTKDLLLKLVHSMPKRCRAVIKANGWPIKY
;
A
#
# COMPACT_ATOMS: atom_id res chain seq x y z
N MET A 1 -41.17 -7.17 -27.19
CA MET A 1 -40.33 -7.67 -26.08
C MET A 1 -41.23 -8.30 -25.04
N ALA A 2 -41.10 -9.59 -24.75
CA ALA A 2 -41.89 -10.23 -23.70
C ALA A 2 -41.50 -9.68 -22.32
N LYS A 3 -42.44 -9.04 -21.62
CA LYS A 3 -42.26 -8.55 -20.24
C LYS A 3 -42.31 -9.74 -19.28
N PHE A 4 -41.20 -10.44 -19.11
CA PHE A 4 -41.07 -11.39 -17.99
C PHE A 4 -40.76 -10.60 -16.72
N SER A 5 -41.74 -10.48 -15.82
CA SER A 5 -41.51 -9.88 -14.52
C SER A 5 -40.58 -10.79 -13.69
N TYR A 6 -39.65 -10.18 -12.97
CA TYR A 6 -38.76 -10.87 -12.05
C TYR A 6 -39.59 -11.57 -10.95
N LEU A 7 -39.34 -12.86 -10.73
CA LEU A 7 -39.96 -13.60 -9.62
C LEU A 7 -38.99 -13.61 -8.42
N PRO A 8 -39.30 -12.89 -7.33
CA PRO A 8 -38.44 -12.88 -6.14
C PRO A 8 -38.36 -14.26 -5.48
N GLU A 9 -37.27 -14.49 -4.76
CA GLU A 9 -36.90 -15.79 -4.20
C GLU A 9 -37.93 -16.34 -3.20
N ASN A 10 -38.54 -15.46 -2.39
CA ASN A 10 -39.62 -15.81 -1.47
C ASN A 10 -40.84 -16.44 -2.17
N LYS A 11 -41.19 -15.97 -3.36
CA LYS A 11 -42.29 -16.54 -4.15
C LYS A 11 -41.88 -17.90 -4.74
N ARG A 12 -40.61 -18.06 -5.14
CA ARG A 12 -40.08 -19.35 -5.60
C ARG A 12 -40.08 -20.39 -4.49
N TYR A 13 -39.65 -20.01 -3.28
CA TYR A 13 -39.71 -20.87 -2.10
C TYR A 13 -41.14 -21.32 -1.81
N LYS A 14 -42.11 -20.39 -1.81
CA LYS A 14 -43.54 -20.73 -1.63
C LYS A 14 -44.06 -21.68 -2.71
N ILE A 15 -43.65 -21.51 -3.97
CA ILE A 15 -44.04 -22.43 -5.06
C ILE A 15 -43.52 -23.85 -4.81
N ILE A 16 -42.28 -23.98 -4.34
CA ILE A 16 -41.65 -25.28 -4.07
C ILE A 16 -42.33 -25.95 -2.87
N HIS A 17 -42.49 -25.23 -1.75
CA HIS A 17 -43.16 -25.73 -0.54
C HIS A 17 -44.62 -26.17 -0.82
N LEU A 18 -45.39 -25.35 -1.54
CA LEU A 18 -46.77 -25.72 -1.91
C LEU A 18 -46.81 -26.93 -2.84
N LYS A 19 -45.74 -27.21 -3.59
CA LYS A 19 -45.67 -28.41 -4.42
C LYS A 19 -45.36 -29.66 -3.59
N GLU A 20 -44.59 -29.52 -2.50
CA GLU A 20 -44.35 -30.59 -1.51
C GLU A 20 -45.62 -30.93 -0.72
N GLU A 21 -46.50 -29.96 -0.48
CA GLU A 21 -47.83 -30.15 0.11
C GLU A 21 -48.90 -30.67 -0.91
N ASP A 22 -48.48 -31.22 -2.04
CA ASP A 22 -49.33 -31.82 -3.09
C ASP A 22 -50.39 -30.92 -3.75
N TYR A 23 -50.26 -29.59 -3.65
CA TYR A 23 -51.14 -28.70 -4.41
C TYR A 23 -50.92 -28.84 -5.92
N SER A 24 -52.01 -28.77 -6.68
CA SER A 24 -51.95 -28.71 -8.14
C SER A 24 -51.30 -27.40 -8.62
N MET A 25 -50.66 -27.42 -9.79
CA MET A 25 -49.97 -26.24 -10.33
C MET A 25 -50.90 -25.02 -10.50
N ARG A 26 -52.20 -25.24 -10.78
CA ARG A 26 -53.21 -24.16 -10.86
C ARG A 26 -53.53 -23.58 -9.47
N GLN A 27 -53.64 -24.41 -8.44
CA GLN A 27 -53.84 -23.95 -7.06
C GLN A 27 -52.62 -23.17 -6.55
N ILE A 28 -51.40 -23.60 -6.90
CA ILE A 28 -50.17 -22.89 -6.56
C ILE A 28 -50.15 -21.50 -7.22
N ALA A 29 -50.53 -21.39 -8.50
CA ALA A 29 -50.60 -20.11 -9.21
C ALA A 29 -51.66 -19.15 -8.64
N ALA A 30 -52.73 -19.69 -8.06
CA ALA A 30 -53.74 -18.89 -7.35
C ALA A 30 -53.24 -18.41 -5.98
N LYS A 31 -52.56 -19.27 -5.21
CA LYS A 31 -52.00 -18.94 -3.87
C LYS A 31 -50.77 -18.03 -3.93
N VAL A 32 -49.92 -18.20 -4.94
CA VAL A 32 -48.78 -17.33 -5.22
C VAL A 32 -49.14 -16.56 -6.50
N PRO A 33 -49.58 -15.29 -6.42
CA PRO A 33 -50.07 -14.55 -7.58
C PRO A 33 -48.94 -14.39 -8.62
N CYS A 34 -48.90 -15.34 -9.55
CA CYS A 34 -47.96 -15.49 -10.65
C CYS A 34 -48.61 -16.39 -11.72
N GLY A 35 -48.16 -16.26 -12.98
CA GLY A 35 -48.73 -17.07 -14.06
C GLY A 35 -48.38 -18.55 -13.93
N LEU A 36 -49.27 -19.43 -14.39
CA LEU A 36 -49.07 -20.89 -14.38
C LEU A 36 -47.73 -21.31 -15.03
N SER A 37 -47.34 -20.67 -16.14
CA SER A 37 -46.06 -20.89 -16.80
C SER A 37 -44.85 -20.58 -15.92
N THR A 38 -44.99 -19.65 -14.98
CA THR A 38 -43.96 -19.30 -14.00
C THR A 38 -43.81 -20.39 -12.96
N VAL A 39 -44.92 -20.95 -12.46
CA VAL A 39 -44.92 -22.11 -11.56
C VAL A 39 -44.22 -23.30 -12.20
N VAL A 40 -44.63 -23.68 -13.42
CA VAL A 40 -44.04 -24.79 -14.18
C VAL A 40 -42.53 -24.60 -14.38
N ARG A 41 -42.12 -23.41 -14.85
CA ARG A 41 -40.70 -23.13 -15.10
C ARG A 41 -39.87 -23.14 -13.81
N THR A 42 -40.45 -22.66 -12.70
CA THR A 42 -39.77 -22.65 -11.38
C THR A 42 -39.57 -24.07 -10.87
N LEU A 43 -40.60 -24.91 -10.90
CA LEU A 43 -40.52 -26.31 -10.46
C LEU A 43 -39.59 -27.13 -11.36
N LYS A 44 -39.68 -26.99 -12.68
CA LYS A 44 -38.77 -27.65 -13.63
C LYS A 44 -37.31 -27.26 -13.39
N ARG A 45 -37.04 -25.96 -13.21
CA ARG A 45 -35.68 -25.49 -12.91
C ARG A 45 -35.19 -26.04 -11.57
N PHE A 46 -36.07 -26.09 -10.56
CA PHE A 46 -35.72 -26.62 -9.24
C PHE A 46 -35.41 -28.12 -9.33
N SER A 47 -36.20 -28.93 -10.03
CA SER A 47 -35.90 -30.36 -10.21
C SER A 47 -34.58 -30.63 -10.94
N GLU A 48 -34.15 -29.72 -11.83
CA GLU A 48 -32.88 -29.84 -12.54
C GLU A 48 -31.65 -29.37 -11.73
N THR A 49 -31.84 -28.50 -10.73
CA THR A 49 -30.70 -27.83 -10.07
C THR A 49 -30.68 -27.93 -8.55
N ASN A 50 -31.80 -28.22 -7.91
CA ASN A 50 -32.03 -28.06 -6.48
C ASN A 50 -31.66 -26.66 -5.92
N PHE A 51 -31.58 -25.63 -6.77
CA PHE A 51 -31.26 -24.26 -6.36
C PHE A 51 -32.43 -23.28 -6.59
N ILE A 52 -32.76 -22.52 -5.54
CA ILE A 52 -33.82 -21.50 -5.54
C ILE A 52 -33.31 -20.15 -6.05
N ALA A 53 -32.03 -19.85 -5.82
CA ALA A 53 -31.37 -18.64 -6.32
C ALA A 53 -31.32 -18.59 -7.86
N ASP A 54 -31.10 -17.40 -8.41
CA ASP A 54 -30.83 -17.27 -9.84
C ASP A 54 -29.44 -17.80 -10.19
N ARG A 55 -29.32 -18.48 -11.34
CA ARG A 55 -28.02 -18.86 -11.86
C ARG A 55 -27.21 -17.60 -12.18
N GLY A 56 -25.92 -17.63 -11.84
CA GLY A 56 -24.98 -16.64 -12.32
C GLY A 56 -25.06 -16.57 -13.85
N ARG A 57 -25.36 -15.38 -14.37
CA ARG A 57 -25.39 -15.19 -15.82
C ARG A 57 -23.95 -15.13 -16.32
N SER A 58 -23.67 -15.81 -17.43
CA SER A 58 -22.45 -15.56 -18.18
C SER A 58 -22.49 -14.11 -18.65
N GLY A 59 -21.70 -13.26 -18.00
CA GLY A 59 -21.54 -11.88 -18.42
C GLY A 59 -20.92 -11.79 -19.82
N ARG A 60 -20.78 -10.57 -20.32
CA ARG A 60 -20.09 -10.34 -21.59
C ARG A 60 -18.68 -10.94 -21.55
N PRO A 61 -18.28 -11.74 -22.56
CA PRO A 61 -16.93 -12.26 -22.64
C PRO A 61 -15.87 -11.16 -22.58
N ARG A 62 -14.73 -11.46 -21.99
CA ARG A 62 -13.59 -10.53 -21.93
C ARG A 62 -13.03 -10.33 -23.34
N LYS A 63 -12.54 -9.12 -23.62
CA LYS A 63 -11.80 -8.82 -24.85
C LYS A 63 -10.39 -9.42 -24.86
N THR A 64 -9.78 -9.58 -23.69
CA THR A 64 -8.39 -10.01 -23.52
C THR A 64 -8.33 -11.36 -22.83
N SER A 65 -7.35 -12.17 -23.20
CA SER A 65 -7.04 -13.44 -22.56
C SER A 65 -6.05 -13.27 -21.40
N LEU A 66 -6.04 -14.21 -20.46
CA LEU A 66 -5.09 -14.21 -19.34
C LEU A 66 -3.62 -14.32 -19.80
N ARG A 67 -3.37 -14.95 -20.95
CA ARG A 67 -2.02 -15.08 -21.52
C ARG A 67 -1.51 -13.72 -22.01
N GLU A 68 -2.34 -12.98 -22.74
CA GLU A 68 -2.04 -11.62 -23.18
C GLU A 68 -1.83 -10.70 -21.97
N ASP A 69 -2.72 -10.78 -20.97
CA ASP A 69 -2.60 -9.99 -19.74
C ASP A 69 -1.23 -10.25 -19.06
N ARG A 70 -0.75 -11.49 -18.94
CA ARG A 70 0.53 -11.80 -18.28
C ARG A 70 1.76 -11.20 -18.97
N LEU A 71 1.80 -11.20 -20.31
CA LEU A 71 2.95 -10.71 -21.08
C LEU A 71 3.21 -9.21 -20.81
N PHE A 72 2.16 -8.41 -20.76
CA PHE A 72 2.27 -6.95 -20.65
C PHE A 72 2.21 -6.42 -19.21
N LEU A 73 1.66 -7.20 -18.27
CA LEU A 73 1.60 -6.82 -16.85
C LEU A 73 2.89 -7.13 -16.06
N SER A 74 3.94 -7.62 -16.72
CA SER A 74 5.25 -7.89 -16.12
C SER A 74 5.99 -6.60 -15.72
N ASN A 75 5.85 -5.52 -16.49
CA ASN A 75 6.57 -4.28 -16.25
C ASN A 75 5.81 -3.36 -15.27
N ARG A 76 6.27 -3.34 -14.01
CA ARG A 76 5.64 -2.58 -12.92
C ARG A 76 5.87 -1.06 -12.96
N ASN A 77 6.71 -0.58 -13.88
CA ASN A 77 7.09 0.83 -13.96
C ASN A 77 6.29 1.62 -15.01
N LEU A 78 5.46 0.94 -15.81
CA LEU A 78 4.67 1.58 -16.86
C LEU A 78 3.28 1.95 -16.37
N ASN A 79 2.78 3.09 -16.86
CA ASN A 79 1.39 3.48 -16.65
C ASN A 79 0.43 2.78 -17.64
N SER A 80 -0.87 2.84 -17.38
CA SER A 80 -1.88 2.16 -18.20
C SER A 80 -1.87 2.60 -19.68
N SER A 81 -1.51 3.84 -19.99
CA SER A 81 -1.43 4.35 -21.37
C SER A 81 -0.17 3.86 -22.09
N GLN A 82 0.96 3.77 -21.39
CA GLN A 82 2.20 3.21 -21.92
C GLN A 82 2.05 1.70 -22.19
N ILE A 83 1.42 0.97 -21.27
CA ILE A 83 1.10 -0.44 -21.45
C ILE A 83 0.17 -0.61 -22.65
N LEU A 84 -0.85 0.25 -22.80
CA LEU A 84 -1.71 0.21 -23.99
C LEU A 84 -0.92 0.44 -25.28
N LYS A 85 -0.01 1.42 -25.32
CA LYS A 85 0.80 1.68 -26.52
C LYS A 85 1.62 0.46 -26.91
N GLN A 86 2.21 -0.24 -25.94
CA GLN A 86 2.93 -1.49 -26.20
C GLN A 86 1.98 -2.60 -26.67
N TRP A 87 0.82 -2.71 -26.04
CA TRP A 87 -0.21 -3.68 -26.38
C TRP A 87 -0.66 -3.54 -27.83
N THR A 88 -1.01 -2.33 -28.26
CA THR A 88 -1.51 -2.06 -29.62
C THR A 88 -0.48 -2.42 -30.70
N LEU A 89 0.82 -2.39 -30.38
CA LEU A 89 1.89 -2.76 -31.33
C LEU A 89 2.03 -4.27 -31.51
N THR A 90 1.60 -5.07 -30.54
CA THR A 90 1.87 -6.53 -30.52
C THR A 90 0.63 -7.39 -30.58
N SER A 91 -0.53 -6.85 -30.20
CA SER A 91 -1.81 -7.58 -30.18
C SER A 91 -2.82 -6.89 -31.09
N ASN A 92 -3.64 -7.70 -31.75
CA ASN A 92 -4.73 -7.23 -32.61
C ASN A 92 -6.01 -6.86 -31.82
N VAL A 93 -5.92 -6.81 -30.48
CA VAL A 93 -7.06 -6.52 -29.60
C VAL A 93 -7.10 -5.02 -29.25
N SER A 94 -8.16 -4.35 -29.71
CA SER A 94 -8.41 -2.94 -29.37
C SER A 94 -9.11 -2.79 -28.00
N VAL A 95 -8.38 -2.19 -27.06
CA VAL A 95 -8.81 -1.87 -25.68
C VAL A 95 -8.51 -0.41 -25.32
N CYS A 96 -9.18 0.11 -24.29
CA CYS A 96 -8.90 1.44 -23.75
C CYS A 96 -8.02 1.37 -22.49
N PRO A 97 -7.37 2.48 -22.07
CA PRO A 97 -6.51 2.50 -20.88
C PRO A 97 -7.24 2.06 -19.60
N ARG A 98 -8.56 2.30 -19.52
CA ARG A 98 -9.40 1.87 -18.41
C ARG A 98 -9.47 0.35 -18.30
N THR A 99 -9.53 -0.37 -19.42
CA THR A 99 -9.49 -1.84 -19.44
C THR A 99 -8.15 -2.32 -18.90
N VAL A 100 -7.03 -1.74 -19.34
CA VAL A 100 -5.68 -2.06 -18.84
C VAL A 100 -5.59 -1.82 -17.32
N ARG A 101 -6.12 -0.70 -16.83
CA ARG A 101 -6.20 -0.42 -15.39
C ARG A 101 -7.05 -1.46 -14.65
N GLY A 102 -8.19 -1.87 -15.22
CA GLY A 102 -9.01 -2.94 -14.67
C GLY A 102 -8.23 -4.25 -14.53
N ARG A 103 -7.45 -4.63 -15.56
CA ARG A 103 -6.58 -5.82 -15.52
C ARG A 103 -5.50 -5.73 -14.46
N LEU A 104 -4.86 -4.58 -14.32
CA LEU A 104 -3.89 -4.33 -13.24
C LEU A 104 -4.54 -4.51 -11.86
N LEU A 105 -5.75 -3.98 -11.66
CA LEU A 105 -6.46 -4.08 -10.38
C LEU A 105 -6.91 -5.51 -10.07
N GLU A 106 -7.32 -6.29 -11.07
CA GLU A 106 -7.68 -7.71 -10.91
C GLU A 106 -6.52 -8.55 -10.38
N ILE A 107 -5.28 -8.23 -10.77
CA ILE A 107 -4.06 -8.88 -10.25
C ILE A 107 -3.48 -8.21 -9.00
N GLY A 108 -4.22 -7.28 -8.39
CA GLY A 108 -3.81 -6.58 -7.17
C GLY A 108 -2.75 -5.48 -7.36
N LEU A 109 -2.39 -5.14 -8.61
CA LEU A 109 -1.46 -4.05 -8.88
C LEU A 109 -2.18 -2.70 -8.83
N ARG A 110 -1.74 -1.86 -7.91
CA ARG A 110 -2.23 -0.49 -7.74
C ARG A 110 -1.09 0.48 -8.05
N GLY A 111 -1.45 1.62 -8.64
CA GLY A 111 -0.49 2.71 -8.84
C GLY A 111 -0.03 3.25 -7.49
N CYS A 112 1.28 3.26 -7.27
CA CYS A 112 1.92 3.77 -6.06
C CYS A 112 3.01 4.77 -6.44
N LYS A 113 3.17 5.83 -5.65
CA LYS A 113 4.32 6.73 -5.77
C LYS A 113 5.47 6.18 -4.94
N ALA A 114 6.60 5.87 -5.59
CA ALA A 114 7.80 5.45 -4.87
C ALA A 114 8.25 6.56 -3.91
N ARG A 115 8.71 6.19 -2.70
CA ARG A 115 9.29 7.15 -1.77
C ARG A 115 10.62 7.64 -2.34
N PRO A 116 10.91 8.95 -2.29
CA PRO A 116 12.23 9.46 -2.68
C PRO A 116 13.29 8.81 -1.78
N LYS A 117 14.36 8.32 -2.39
CA LYS A 117 15.51 7.72 -1.70
C LYS A 117 16.76 8.42 -2.20
N PRO A 118 17.77 8.65 -1.33
CA PRO A 118 19.03 9.21 -1.78
C PRO A 118 19.65 8.26 -2.82
N LEU A 119 20.17 8.85 -3.90
CA LEU A 119 20.98 8.12 -4.87
C LEU A 119 22.35 7.88 -4.26
N LEU A 120 22.74 6.61 -4.14
CA LEU A 120 24.00 6.20 -3.54
C LEU A 120 24.93 5.66 -4.62
N THR A 121 26.18 6.11 -4.59
CA THR A 121 27.27 5.48 -5.32
C THR A 121 27.64 4.14 -4.68
N GLU A 122 28.34 3.28 -5.42
CA GLU A 122 28.79 1.99 -4.88
C GLU A 122 29.72 2.17 -3.66
N PHE A 123 30.58 3.19 -3.69
CA PHE A 123 31.46 3.55 -2.58
C PHE A 123 30.66 3.92 -1.32
N GLN A 124 29.64 4.76 -1.46
CA GLN A 124 28.77 5.15 -0.36
C GLN A 124 27.99 3.94 0.20
N ARG A 125 27.48 3.07 -0.69
CA ARG A 125 26.80 1.83 -0.31
C ARG A 125 27.72 0.92 0.52
N LYS A 126 28.98 0.72 0.09
CA LYS A 126 29.97 -0.09 0.81
C LYS A 126 30.27 0.50 2.19
N ARG A 127 30.53 1.81 2.28
CA ARG A 127 30.75 2.51 3.57
C ARG A 127 29.57 2.37 4.52
N ARG A 128 28.35 2.49 4.02
CA ARG A 128 27.12 2.28 4.81
C ARG A 128 27.04 0.86 5.35
N LEU A 129 27.37 -0.14 4.54
CA LEU A 129 27.32 -1.54 4.92
C LEU A 129 28.38 -1.89 5.98
N THR A 130 29.63 -1.44 5.81
CA THR A 130 30.70 -1.68 6.80
C THR A 130 30.36 -1.03 8.12
N TRP A 131 29.96 0.25 8.07
CA TRP A 131 29.53 0.99 9.24
C TRP A 131 28.37 0.30 9.97
N ALA A 132 27.34 -0.15 9.25
CA ALA A 132 26.20 -0.82 9.86
C ALA A 132 26.58 -2.15 10.54
N ARG A 133 27.59 -2.88 10.03
CA ARG A 133 28.09 -4.12 10.65
C ARG A 133 28.83 -3.82 11.95
N GLU A 134 29.77 -2.89 11.91
CA GLU A 134 30.58 -2.43 13.05
C GLU A 134 29.71 -1.95 14.21
N HIS A 135 28.61 -1.27 13.90
CA HIS A 135 27.76 -0.60 14.89
C HIS A 135 26.46 -1.40 15.18
N SER A 136 26.30 -2.61 14.64
CA SER A 136 25.07 -3.41 14.83
C SER A 136 24.85 -3.93 16.25
N LEU A 137 25.93 -3.98 17.04
CA LEU A 137 25.99 -4.51 18.41
C LEU A 137 26.16 -3.40 19.47
N TRP A 138 26.18 -2.13 19.07
CA TRP A 138 26.40 -1.01 19.99
C TRP A 138 25.25 -0.80 20.97
N ASN A 139 25.59 -0.39 22.19
CA ASN A 139 24.67 -0.07 23.26
C ASN A 139 24.24 1.40 23.22
N ILE A 140 23.23 1.76 24.01
CA ILE A 140 22.60 3.10 24.03
C ILE A 140 23.63 4.22 24.24
N LYS A 141 24.60 3.97 25.14
CA LYS A 141 25.61 4.96 25.53
C LYS A 141 26.65 5.22 24.44
N ASP A 142 26.74 4.35 23.45
CA ASP A 142 27.75 4.43 22.40
C ASP A 142 27.28 5.33 21.23
N TRP A 143 26.01 5.76 21.22
CA TRP A 143 25.40 6.51 20.10
C TRP A 143 25.58 8.03 20.18
N GLU A 144 26.78 8.52 20.46
CA GLU A 144 27.11 9.96 20.38
C GLU A 144 27.42 10.37 18.93
N LYS A 145 26.83 11.48 18.46
CA LYS A 145 26.72 11.76 17.02
C LYS A 145 26.80 13.24 16.63
N ASP A 146 27.46 13.51 15.51
CA ASP A 146 27.18 14.63 14.59
C ASP A 146 26.97 14.11 13.14
N ASP A 147 26.55 14.96 12.19
CA ASP A 147 26.23 14.56 10.80
C ASP A 147 27.41 14.70 9.81
N ASN A 148 28.59 15.07 10.30
CA ASN A 148 29.78 15.34 9.49
C ASN A 148 29.59 16.37 8.37
N ALA A 149 28.71 17.37 8.55
CA ALA A 149 28.64 18.52 7.66
C ALA A 149 29.97 19.33 7.65
N PRO A 150 30.29 20.07 6.57
CA PRO A 150 31.56 20.79 6.46
C PRO A 150 31.87 21.75 7.62
N CYS A 151 30.85 22.40 8.20
CA CYS A 151 31.01 23.25 9.38
C CYS A 151 31.52 22.48 10.61
N HIS A 152 31.14 21.21 10.76
CA HIS A 152 31.63 20.31 11.82
C HIS A 152 33.01 19.70 11.51
N ARG A 153 33.63 20.05 10.37
CA ARG A 153 35.02 19.68 10.05
C ARG A 153 35.99 20.86 10.12
N ALA A 154 35.51 22.05 10.50
CA ALA A 154 36.37 23.20 10.68
C ALA A 154 37.41 22.92 11.78
N LYS A 155 38.66 23.37 11.59
CA LYS A 155 39.76 23.15 12.54
C LYS A 155 39.42 23.63 13.95
N ILE A 156 38.69 24.75 14.06
CA ILE A 156 38.24 25.30 15.34
C ILE A 156 37.29 24.33 16.08
N VAL A 157 36.40 23.67 15.36
CA VAL A 157 35.46 22.68 15.93
C VAL A 157 36.20 21.40 16.29
N GLN A 158 37.14 20.95 15.45
CA GLN A 158 37.98 19.77 15.75
C GLN A 158 38.79 19.99 17.03
N LYS A 159 39.46 21.14 17.14
CA LYS A 159 40.22 21.50 18.34
C LYS A 159 39.33 21.53 19.58
N TRP A 160 38.15 22.14 19.50
CA TRP A 160 37.22 22.16 20.62
C TRP A 160 36.79 20.75 21.05
N LEU A 161 36.51 19.84 20.10
CA LEU A 161 36.14 18.45 20.41
C LEU A 161 37.29 17.69 21.08
N GLU A 162 38.52 17.89 20.62
CA GLU A 162 39.74 17.33 21.22
C GLU A 162 39.93 17.84 22.65
N ASP A 163 39.83 19.16 22.87
CA ASP A 163 39.97 19.80 24.17
C ASP A 163 38.91 19.31 25.18
N HIS A 164 37.73 18.87 24.71
CA HIS A 164 36.63 18.36 25.54
C HIS A 164 36.52 16.82 25.54
N THR A 165 37.50 16.11 24.97
CA THR A 165 37.55 14.63 24.91
C THR A 165 36.31 13.98 24.26
N VAL A 166 35.67 14.68 23.32
CA VAL A 166 34.47 14.18 22.64
C VAL A 166 34.89 13.31 21.44
N ASN A 167 34.67 12.00 21.55
CA ASN A 167 34.97 11.06 20.47
C ASN A 167 33.89 11.12 19.38
N ARG A 168 34.29 11.55 18.18
CA ARG A 168 33.39 11.64 17.04
C ARG A 168 33.24 10.31 16.31
N MET A 169 32.00 9.84 16.19
CA MET A 169 31.65 8.68 15.38
C MET A 169 31.83 8.94 13.87
N ASN A 170 32.48 8.02 13.13
CA ASN A 170 32.66 8.13 11.69
C ASN A 170 31.38 7.77 10.92
N TRP A 171 30.46 8.73 10.82
CA TRP A 171 29.14 8.54 10.21
C TRP A 171 29.18 8.37 8.68
N PRO A 172 28.39 7.44 8.09
CA PRO A 172 28.27 7.33 6.65
C PRO A 172 27.40 8.47 6.10
N GLY A 173 27.97 9.31 5.23
CA GLY A 173 27.23 10.38 4.56
C GLY A 173 26.00 9.89 3.78
N GLN A 174 25.05 10.79 3.50
CA GLN A 174 23.77 10.50 2.82
C GLN A 174 22.96 9.35 3.46
N SER A 175 22.98 9.29 4.80
CA SER A 175 22.30 8.24 5.57
C SER A 175 21.26 8.79 6.55
N PRO A 176 20.20 9.47 6.07
CA PRO A 176 19.14 9.99 6.93
C PRO A 176 18.34 8.84 7.58
N ASP A 177 18.31 7.67 6.94
CA ASP A 177 17.66 6.46 7.44
C ASP A 177 18.34 5.85 8.67
N LEU A 178 19.66 6.04 8.76
CA LEU A 178 20.42 5.70 9.96
C LEU A 178 20.35 6.83 11.00
N ASN A 179 19.77 7.99 10.74
CA ASN A 179 19.74 9.11 11.68
C ASN A 179 18.42 9.15 12.49
N PRO A 180 18.42 8.87 13.82
CA PRO A 180 17.18 8.87 14.61
C PRO A 180 16.49 10.23 14.69
N ILE A 181 17.26 11.33 14.64
CA ILE A 181 16.71 12.69 14.73
C ILE A 181 15.83 13.04 13.51
N GLU A 182 16.05 12.42 12.35
CA GLU A 182 15.19 12.60 11.17
C GLU A 182 13.76 12.11 11.44
N SER A 183 13.64 11.01 12.21
CA SER A 183 12.33 10.50 12.63
C SER A 183 11.64 11.45 13.62
N LEU A 184 12.41 12.15 14.45
CA LEU A 184 11.88 13.18 15.35
C LEU A 184 11.41 14.41 14.56
N TRP A 185 12.25 14.91 13.64
CA TRP A 185 11.92 16.03 12.77
C TRP A 185 10.70 15.75 11.89
N PHE A 186 10.55 14.53 11.40
CA PHE A 186 9.35 14.13 10.66
C PHE A 186 8.08 14.28 11.52
N LYS A 187 8.12 13.84 12.79
CA LYS A 187 6.98 13.97 13.71
C LYS A 187 6.66 15.44 14.02
N ILE A 188 7.69 16.23 14.32
CA ILE A 188 7.54 17.66 14.59
C ILE A 188 6.98 18.39 13.37
N GLY A 189 7.57 18.18 12.19
CA GLY A 189 7.10 18.77 10.94
C GLY A 189 5.66 18.37 10.59
N TYR A 190 5.27 17.13 10.89
CA TYR A 190 3.89 16.68 10.73
C TYR A 190 2.92 17.45 11.64
N GLU A 191 3.22 17.61 12.94
CA GLU A 191 2.35 18.38 13.84
C GLU A 191 2.29 19.87 13.48
N ILE A 192 3.41 20.47 13.08
CA ILE A 192 3.43 21.85 12.57
C ILE A 192 2.55 21.98 11.32
N SER A 193 2.62 21.01 10.39
CA SER A 193 1.85 21.05 9.15
C SER A 193 0.33 21.05 9.37
N LYS A 194 -0.14 20.45 10.47
CA LYS A 194 -1.57 20.48 10.85
C LYS A 194 -2.03 21.89 11.23
N LYS A 195 -1.15 22.67 11.87
CA LYS A 195 -1.44 24.05 12.30
C LYS A 195 -1.45 25.04 11.14
N LYS A 196 -0.82 24.70 10.00
CA LYS A 196 -0.73 25.54 8.79
C LYS A 196 -0.31 26.99 9.10
N PRO A 197 0.83 27.21 9.77
CA PRO A 197 1.28 28.56 10.09
C PRO A 197 1.49 29.39 8.81
N SER A 198 1.01 30.63 8.83
CA SER A 198 1.02 31.55 7.69
C SER A 198 2.18 32.55 7.74
N ASN A 199 2.81 32.72 8.91
CA ASN A 199 3.89 33.65 9.14
C ASN A 199 4.97 33.06 10.06
N LYS A 200 6.12 33.74 10.13
CA LYS A 200 7.29 33.29 10.91
C LYS A 200 6.96 33.13 12.40
N ARG A 201 6.14 34.02 12.96
CA ARG A 201 5.78 33.99 14.38
C ARG A 201 4.96 32.74 14.71
N GLU A 202 3.90 32.48 13.96
CA GLU A 202 3.07 31.28 14.08
C GLU A 202 3.89 30.01 13.89
N LEU A 203 4.86 30.01 12.95
CA LEU A 203 5.76 28.88 12.74
C LEU A 203 6.63 28.61 13.98
N ILE A 204 7.19 29.65 14.59
CA ILE A 204 8.01 29.53 15.81
C ILE A 204 7.15 29.03 16.97
N GLU A 205 5.96 29.59 17.18
CA GLU A 205 5.04 29.16 18.24
C GLU A 205 4.59 27.70 18.03
N ALA A 206 4.29 27.31 16.80
CA ALA A 206 3.97 25.94 16.43
C ALA A 206 5.13 24.99 16.67
N LEU A 207 6.37 25.41 16.37
CA LEU A 207 7.58 24.64 16.58
C LEU A 207 7.85 24.40 18.07
N ILE A 208 7.84 25.46 18.88
CA ILE A 208 8.08 25.38 20.33
C ILE A 208 7.03 24.47 20.98
N PHE A 209 5.76 24.67 20.65
CA PHE A 209 4.67 23.84 21.16
C PHE A 209 4.86 22.37 20.77
N SER A 210 5.11 22.10 19.48
CA SER A 210 5.28 20.73 18.97
C SER A 210 6.49 20.05 19.60
N PHE A 211 7.59 20.78 19.76
CA PHE A 211 8.79 20.29 20.42
C PHE A 211 8.51 19.89 21.86
N ASN A 212 7.94 20.79 22.67
CA ASN A 212 7.64 20.54 24.08
C ASN A 212 6.64 19.38 24.28
N HIS A 213 5.71 19.21 23.34
CA HIS A 213 4.72 18.14 23.42
C HIS A 213 5.24 16.78 22.93
N ILE A 214 6.04 16.76 21.86
CA ILE A 214 6.49 15.52 21.20
C ILE A 214 7.78 14.98 21.84
N VAL A 215 8.70 15.86 22.23
CA VAL A 215 10.04 15.49 22.69
C VAL A 215 9.96 15.02 24.14
N THR A 216 9.60 13.76 24.31
CA THR A 216 9.60 13.08 25.61
C THR A 216 10.80 12.16 25.76
N LYS A 217 11.24 11.93 27.00
CA LYS A 217 12.34 11.00 27.30
C LYS A 217 12.08 9.59 26.74
N ASP A 218 10.85 9.11 26.85
CA ASP A 218 10.43 7.82 26.29
C ASP A 218 10.58 7.77 24.76
N LEU A 219 10.16 8.82 24.05
CA LEU A 219 10.34 8.90 22.61
C LEU A 219 11.82 8.90 22.22
N LEU A 220 12.64 9.70 22.90
CA LEU A 220 14.08 9.78 22.64
C LEU A 220 14.76 8.42 22.85
N LEU A 221 14.44 7.73 23.95
CA LEU A 221 14.94 6.38 24.20
C LEU A 221 14.49 5.42 23.11
N LYS A 222 13.21 5.41 22.72
CA LYS A 222 12.69 4.57 21.62
C LYS A 222 13.43 4.83 20.31
N LEU A 223 13.77 6.07 20.00
CA LEU A 223 14.53 6.43 18.80
C LEU A 223 15.95 5.87 18.86
N VAL A 224 16.65 6.01 19.98
CA VAL A 224 18.00 5.45 20.16
C VAL A 224 17.96 3.91 20.13
N HIS A 225 17.01 3.29 20.83
CA HIS A 225 16.80 1.83 20.81
C HIS A 225 16.47 1.28 19.41
N SER A 226 16.00 2.11 18.49
CA SER A 226 15.75 1.69 17.11
C SER A 226 17.03 1.50 16.30
N MET A 227 18.18 2.03 16.73
CA MET A 227 19.42 2.04 15.95
C MET A 227 19.95 0.65 15.58
N PRO A 228 20.08 -0.32 16.50
CA PRO A 228 20.51 -1.67 16.14
C PRO A 228 19.60 -2.31 15.08
N LYS A 229 18.28 -2.06 15.16
CA LYS A 229 17.32 -2.56 14.17
C LYS A 229 17.51 -1.90 12.80
N ARG A 230 17.79 -0.59 12.75
CA ARG A 230 18.11 0.14 11.51
C ARG A 230 19.40 -0.39 10.88
N CYS A 231 20.46 -0.59 11.67
CA CYS A 231 21.71 -1.18 11.20
C CYS A 231 21.48 -2.56 10.57
N ARG A 232 20.75 -3.46 11.24
CA ARG A 232 20.38 -4.78 10.69
C ARG A 232 19.58 -4.68 9.39
N ALA A 233 18.67 -3.71 9.29
CA ALA A 233 17.91 -3.47 8.05
C ALA A 233 18.83 -3.03 6.90
N VAL A 234 19.83 -2.18 7.16
CA VAL A 234 20.83 -1.76 6.16
C VAL A 234 21.70 -2.94 5.73
N ILE A 235 22.10 -3.80 6.67
CA ILE A 235 22.83 -5.03 6.35
C ILE A 235 21.99 -5.94 5.44
N LYS A 236 20.72 -6.16 5.78
CA LYS A 236 19.78 -6.95 4.95
C LYS A 236 19.56 -6.32 3.57
N ALA A 237 19.59 -5.00 3.48
CA ALA A 237 19.50 -4.26 2.22
C ALA A 237 20.85 -4.13 1.48
N ASN A 238 21.92 -4.78 1.96
CA ASN A 238 23.26 -4.70 1.38
C ASN A 238 23.77 -3.25 1.19
N GLY A 239 23.51 -2.39 2.18
CA GLY A 239 23.90 -0.98 2.17
C GLY A 239 22.91 -0.03 1.48
N TRP A 240 21.89 -0.54 0.79
CA TRP A 240 20.86 0.29 0.15
C TRP A 240 19.93 0.98 1.17
N PRO A 241 19.24 2.08 0.78
CA PRO A 241 18.36 2.83 1.67
C PRO A 241 17.20 1.98 2.21
N ILE A 242 16.99 2.06 3.53
CA ILE A 242 15.92 1.34 4.22
C ILE A 242 14.65 2.20 4.37
N LYS A 243 13.56 1.54 4.75
CA LYS A 243 12.38 2.23 5.27
C LYS A 243 12.56 2.39 6.78
N TYR A 244 12.38 3.61 7.28
CA TYR A 244 12.49 3.99 8.69
C TYR A 244 11.35 4.94 9.06
#